data_AF-A0A9P3L0N6-F1
#
_entry.id   AF-A0A9P3L0N6-F1
#
_cell.length_a   1.000
_cell.length_b   1.000
_cell.length_c   1.000
_cell.angle_alpha   90.00
_cell.angle_beta   90.00
_cell.angle_gamma   90.00
#
_symmetry.space_group_name_H-M   'P 1'
#
loop_
_entity.id
_entity.type
_entity.pdbx_description
1 polymer ?
#
loop_
_entity_poly.entity_id
_entity_poly.type
_entity_poly.pdbx_seq_one_letter_code
_entity_poly.pdbx_strand_id
1 'polypeptide(L)'
;MYPAPSLHAWHMAHGTRHMTHGTWHVACGTWHMAHGGTWHMACGTSSMIRIADLNNKWAKYAKPGGWNDPDMLQVGNGGMRESEYRVHFSLWAIMKAPLLIGCDLSRVSNATLRILGNDEVIAVNQDRLGVQARKVQVSEDSLIEVWSGPLSEGRWVVALVNRSPISAKVTARWKAIGLNPVQPMYARDLWKKATMDKVISGELSIRVPSHDVRLFLIWPATETSSS
;
A
#
# COMPACT_ATOMS: atom_id res chain seq x y z
N MET A 1 1.24 -28.01 51.99
CA MET A 1 0.84 -26.60 52.09
C MET A 1 2.09 -25.76 51.77
N TYR A 2 2.23 -25.35 50.51
CA TYR A 2 3.38 -24.59 50.01
C TYR A 2 3.06 -23.09 50.04
N PRO A 3 3.91 -22.22 50.60
CA PRO A 3 3.93 -20.80 50.28
C PRO A 3 4.86 -20.52 49.08
N ALA A 4 4.59 -19.39 48.42
CA ALA A 4 4.95 -19.05 47.04
C ALA A 4 6.46 -18.89 46.74
N PRO A 5 6.92 -19.30 45.53
CA PRO A 5 8.15 -18.82 44.94
C PRO A 5 7.95 -17.53 44.12
N SER A 6 8.97 -16.70 44.19
CA SER A 6 9.28 -15.51 43.38
C SER A 6 8.80 -15.55 41.93
N LEU A 7 8.26 -14.42 41.46
CA LEU A 7 8.08 -14.13 40.04
C LEU A 7 9.44 -14.15 39.34
N HIS A 8 9.69 -15.21 38.57
CA HIS A 8 10.77 -15.25 37.58
C HIS A 8 10.36 -14.41 36.37
N ALA A 9 11.18 -13.42 36.02
CA ALA A 9 11.10 -12.71 34.76
C ALA A 9 11.62 -13.62 33.63
N TRP A 10 10.86 -13.74 32.55
CA TRP A 10 11.29 -14.41 31.33
C TRP A 10 11.85 -13.39 30.34
N HIS A 11 13.07 -13.63 29.86
CA HIS A 11 13.64 -12.90 28.72
C HIS A 11 13.46 -13.73 27.46
N MET A 12 12.93 -13.12 26.39
CA MET A 12 12.84 -13.76 25.08
C MET A 12 14.07 -13.36 24.24
N ALA A 13 14.78 -14.36 23.74
CA ALA A 13 15.95 -14.17 22.87
C ALA A 13 15.55 -13.76 21.45
N HIS A 14 16.42 -12.99 20.78
CA HIS A 14 16.28 -12.58 19.40
C HIS A 14 16.35 -13.77 18.42
N GLY A 15 15.39 -13.83 17.49
CA GLY A 15 15.34 -14.82 16.40
C GLY A 15 14.00 -14.79 15.66
N THR A 16 13.96 -15.40 14.47
CA THR A 16 12.73 -15.54 13.67
C THR A 16 11.88 -16.70 14.21
N ARG A 17 10.56 -16.48 14.36
CA ARG A 17 9.61 -17.49 14.82
C ARG A 17 8.63 -17.88 13.71
N HIS A 18 8.27 -19.16 13.68
CA HIS A 18 7.17 -19.68 12.88
C HIS A 18 5.97 -19.92 13.80
N MET A 19 4.79 -19.41 13.44
CA MET A 19 3.54 -19.71 14.14
C MET A 19 2.79 -20.84 13.41
N THR A 20 2.31 -21.83 14.16
CA THR A 20 1.55 -22.99 13.68
C THR A 20 0.04 -22.78 13.82
N HIS A 21 -0.75 -23.65 13.16
CA HIS A 21 -2.21 -23.57 13.06
C HIS A 21 -2.95 -23.62 14.42
N GLY A 22 -3.91 -22.71 14.59
CA GLY A 22 -4.84 -22.64 15.73
C GLY A 22 -5.82 -21.47 15.59
N THR A 23 -6.86 -21.45 16.41
CA THR A 23 -7.84 -20.35 16.49
C THR A 23 -7.37 -19.32 17.53
N TRP A 24 -7.31 -18.04 17.14
CA TRP A 24 -6.85 -16.95 17.99
C TRP A 24 -7.97 -15.95 18.26
N HIS A 25 -8.06 -15.50 19.52
CA HIS A 25 -8.94 -14.42 19.95
C HIS A 25 -8.10 -13.16 20.24
N VAL A 26 -8.52 -12.02 19.68
CA VAL A 26 -7.92 -10.71 19.97
C VAL A 26 -8.59 -10.13 21.21
N ALA A 27 -7.87 -10.13 22.34
CA ALA A 27 -8.20 -9.33 23.49
C ALA A 27 -7.45 -7.98 23.40
N CYS A 28 -8.11 -6.89 23.79
CA CYS A 28 -7.50 -5.58 23.95
C CYS A 28 -6.21 -5.68 24.79
N GLY A 29 -5.08 -5.23 24.25
CA GLY A 29 -3.78 -5.24 24.92
C GLY A 29 -2.67 -4.54 24.13
N THR A 30 -1.70 -4.01 24.87
CA THR A 30 -0.58 -3.14 24.44
C THR A 30 0.61 -3.94 23.92
N TRP A 31 1.23 -3.48 22.82
CA TRP A 31 2.57 -3.93 22.40
C TRP A 31 3.57 -2.77 22.48
N HIS A 32 4.74 -3.03 23.08
CA HIS A 32 5.84 -2.08 23.17
C HIS A 32 6.96 -2.48 22.20
N MET A 33 7.35 -1.55 21.31
CA MET A 33 8.66 -1.52 20.67
C MET A 33 9.25 -0.12 20.85
N ALA A 34 10.55 -0.07 21.15
CA ALA A 34 11.23 0.96 21.92
C ALA A 34 11.22 2.38 21.32
N HIS A 35 10.53 3.29 22.01
CA HIS A 35 10.95 4.60 22.56
C HIS A 35 9.73 5.52 22.61
N GLY A 36 9.15 5.66 23.81
CA GLY A 36 8.21 6.71 24.23
C GLY A 36 7.21 7.21 23.18
N GLY A 37 6.04 6.58 23.10
CA GLY A 37 4.93 7.12 22.31
C GLY A 37 3.59 6.51 22.71
N THR A 38 2.65 7.38 23.08
CA THR A 38 1.22 7.08 23.14
C THR A 38 0.71 6.90 21.70
N TRP A 39 -0.05 5.83 21.45
CA TRP A 39 -0.66 5.60 20.14
C TRP A 39 -2.00 6.34 20.06
N HIS A 40 -2.16 7.18 19.04
CA HIS A 40 -3.44 7.75 18.68
C HIS A 40 -3.99 6.98 17.50
N MET A 41 -5.23 6.48 17.60
CA MET A 41 -5.98 6.06 16.41
C MET A 41 -6.01 7.25 15.45
N ALA A 42 -5.36 7.06 14.32
CA ALA A 42 -5.27 8.05 13.27
C ALA A 42 -6.62 8.13 12.56
N CYS A 43 -7.50 9.02 13.01
CA CYS A 43 -8.75 9.30 12.32
C CYS A 43 -8.49 10.24 11.12
N GLY A 44 -9.04 9.88 9.96
CA GLY A 44 -9.05 10.73 8.76
C GLY A 44 -7.85 10.59 7.81
N THR A 45 -8.03 11.08 6.58
CA THR A 45 -7.09 10.90 5.45
C THR A 45 -5.72 11.51 5.69
N SER A 46 -5.67 12.68 6.34
CA SER A 46 -4.42 13.39 6.63
C SER A 46 -3.49 12.59 7.55
N SER A 47 -4.04 11.81 8.47
CA SER A 47 -3.26 10.99 9.38
C SER A 47 -2.78 9.70 8.70
N MET A 48 -3.59 9.08 7.84
CA MET A 48 -3.20 7.92 7.02
C MET A 48 -2.08 8.23 6.03
N ILE A 49 -2.17 9.35 5.30
CA ILE A 49 -1.13 9.70 4.34
C ILE A 49 0.18 10.06 5.08
N ARG A 50 0.10 10.71 6.25
CA ARG A 50 1.28 10.96 7.08
C ARG A 50 1.99 9.65 7.47
N ILE A 51 1.26 8.61 7.81
CA ILE A 51 1.83 7.30 8.13
C ILE A 51 2.51 6.69 6.90
N ALA A 52 1.89 6.76 5.72
CA ALA A 52 2.52 6.34 4.47
C ALA A 52 3.81 7.12 4.18
N ASP A 53 3.83 8.43 4.45
CA ASP A 53 5.01 9.30 4.28
C ASP A 53 6.17 8.90 5.20
N LEU A 54 5.87 8.55 6.45
CA LEU A 54 6.85 8.04 7.40
C LEU A 54 7.38 6.67 6.96
N ASN A 55 6.49 5.78 6.51
CA ASN A 55 6.84 4.44 6.05
C ASN A 55 7.73 4.46 4.79
N ASN A 56 7.49 5.40 3.87
CA ASN A 56 8.26 5.54 2.62
C ASN A 56 9.76 5.72 2.85
N LYS A 57 10.16 6.38 3.95
CA LYS A 57 11.58 6.59 4.31
C LYS A 57 12.33 5.27 4.54
N TRP A 58 11.61 4.22 4.92
CA TRP A 58 12.14 2.91 5.26
C TRP A 58 11.99 1.88 4.14
N ALA A 59 11.48 2.29 2.97
CA ALA A 59 11.18 1.39 1.85
C ALA A 59 12.36 0.52 1.38
N LYS A 60 13.61 0.95 1.61
CA LYS A 60 14.80 0.17 1.25
C LYS A 60 15.06 -1.05 2.14
N TYR A 61 14.41 -1.14 3.30
CA TYR A 61 14.60 -2.23 4.26
C TYR A 61 13.54 -3.33 4.12
N ALA A 62 12.38 -3.01 3.53
CA ALA A 62 11.32 -3.98 3.28
C ALA A 62 11.74 -4.99 2.19
N LYS A 63 11.57 -6.28 2.49
CA LYS A 63 11.90 -7.41 1.60
C LYS A 63 11.20 -8.68 2.09
N PRO A 64 11.14 -9.75 1.26
CA PRO A 64 10.65 -11.05 1.72
C PRO A 64 11.29 -11.48 3.04
N GLY A 65 10.45 -11.81 4.03
CA GLY A 65 10.86 -12.16 5.40
C GLY A 65 10.89 -10.99 6.39
N GLY A 66 10.74 -9.74 5.96
CA GLY A 66 10.69 -8.58 6.84
C GLY A 66 10.06 -7.36 6.17
N TRP A 67 8.88 -6.97 6.64
CA TRP A 67 8.06 -5.89 6.06
C TRP A 67 7.95 -4.72 7.02
N ASN A 68 7.89 -3.50 6.47
CA ASN A 68 7.51 -2.36 7.28
C ASN A 68 6.00 -2.42 7.54
N ASP A 69 5.60 -2.14 8.78
CA ASP A 69 4.19 -2.17 9.20
C ASP A 69 3.71 -0.74 9.52
N PRO A 70 2.94 -0.12 8.61
CA PRO A 70 2.31 1.17 8.82
C PRO A 70 0.97 1.08 9.59
N ASP A 71 0.74 0.04 10.40
CA ASP A 71 -0.48 -0.19 11.20
C ASP A 71 -1.67 -0.73 10.37
N MET A 72 -2.73 -1.13 11.06
CA MET A 72 -3.91 -1.82 10.51
C MET A 72 -4.71 -0.97 9.50
N LEU A 73 -5.46 -1.66 8.64
CA LEU A 73 -6.38 -1.04 7.70
C LEU A 73 -7.57 -0.41 8.43
N GLN A 74 -7.81 0.87 8.17
CA GLN A 74 -8.98 1.64 8.67
C GLN A 74 -10.19 1.58 7.72
N VAL A 75 -10.11 0.78 6.66
CA VAL A 75 -11.17 0.68 5.64
C VAL A 75 -12.48 0.19 6.27
N GLY A 76 -13.50 1.04 6.27
CA GLY A 76 -14.82 0.71 6.82
C GLY A 76 -15.08 1.19 8.26
N ASN A 77 -14.10 1.80 8.94
CA ASN A 77 -14.28 2.29 10.32
C ASN A 77 -15.02 3.63 10.44
N GLY A 78 -15.46 4.21 9.32
CA GLY A 78 -15.96 5.58 9.25
C GLY A 78 -14.84 6.64 9.23
N GLY A 79 -15.23 7.91 9.13
CA GLY A 79 -14.30 9.05 9.16
C GLY A 79 -13.50 9.33 7.89
N MET A 80 -13.70 8.55 6.82
CA MET A 80 -13.11 8.75 5.48
C MET A 80 -14.12 8.42 4.38
N ARG A 81 -13.98 9.08 3.23
CA ARG A 81 -14.74 8.78 2.00
C ARG A 81 -14.19 7.53 1.32
N GLU A 82 -14.98 6.94 0.43
CA GLU A 82 -14.58 5.75 -0.34
C GLU A 82 -13.27 5.98 -1.15
N SER A 83 -13.08 7.17 -1.70
CA SER A 83 -11.84 7.54 -2.40
C SER A 83 -10.62 7.56 -1.49
N GLU A 84 -10.80 8.00 -0.25
CA GLU A 84 -9.76 8.09 0.76
C GLU A 84 -9.38 6.69 1.26
N TYR A 85 -10.37 5.81 1.41
CA TYR A 85 -10.13 4.39 1.63
C TYR A 85 -9.41 3.71 0.48
N ARG A 86 -9.72 4.05 -0.78
CA ARG A 86 -8.94 3.56 -1.94
C ARG A 86 -7.50 4.01 -1.90
N VAL A 87 -7.23 5.28 -1.54
CA VAL A 87 -5.86 5.79 -1.37
C VAL A 87 -5.13 4.98 -0.30
N HIS A 88 -5.73 4.84 0.88
CA HIS A 88 -5.16 4.09 1.99
C HIS A 88 -4.86 2.63 1.62
N PHE A 89 -5.84 1.90 1.07
CA PHE A 89 -5.65 0.51 0.68
C PHE A 89 -4.60 0.36 -0.42
N SER A 90 -4.61 1.24 -1.43
CA SER A 90 -3.62 1.22 -2.51
C SER A 90 -2.21 1.47 -2.00
N LEU A 91 -2.03 2.47 -1.12
CA LEU A 91 -0.71 2.79 -0.56
C LEU A 91 -0.19 1.64 0.30
N TRP A 92 -1.01 1.04 1.17
CA TRP A 92 -0.60 -0.12 1.97
C TRP A 92 -0.22 -1.30 1.06
N ALA A 93 -1.00 -1.54 0.00
CA ALA A 93 -0.73 -2.60 -0.95
C ALA A 93 0.64 -2.43 -1.64
N ILE A 94 0.89 -1.27 -2.27
CA ILE A 94 2.16 -1.02 -2.97
C ILE A 94 3.35 -0.91 -2.01
N MET A 95 3.10 -0.54 -0.75
CA MET A 95 4.13 -0.49 0.28
C MET A 95 4.52 -1.87 0.83
N LYS A 96 3.86 -2.95 0.39
CA LYS A 96 4.04 -4.31 0.90
C LYS A 96 3.75 -4.43 2.40
N ALA A 97 2.86 -3.58 2.91
CA ALA A 97 2.42 -3.63 4.30
C ALA A 97 1.63 -4.93 4.56
N PRO A 98 1.66 -5.46 5.79
CA PRO A 98 0.64 -6.40 6.25
C PRO A 98 -0.76 -5.79 6.08
N LEU A 99 -1.65 -6.49 5.36
CA LEU A 99 -3.02 -6.03 5.12
C LEU A 99 -3.98 -6.57 6.19
N LEU A 100 -3.83 -6.07 7.42
CA LEU A 100 -4.65 -6.49 8.56
C LEU A 100 -5.95 -5.68 8.62
N ILE A 101 -7.11 -6.33 8.48
CA ILE A 101 -8.41 -5.67 8.54
C ILE A 101 -8.72 -5.23 9.97
N GLY A 102 -8.90 -3.93 10.18
CA GLY A 102 -9.20 -3.34 11.48
C GLY A 102 -10.66 -2.91 11.69
N CYS A 103 -11.62 -3.48 10.93
CA CYS A 103 -13.04 -3.11 10.99
C CYS A 103 -13.96 -4.27 11.38
N ASP A 104 -15.18 -3.95 11.82
CA ASP A 104 -16.20 -4.94 12.14
C ASP A 104 -16.81 -5.53 10.86
N LEU A 105 -16.36 -6.74 10.51
CA LEU A 105 -16.82 -7.48 9.34
C LEU A 105 -18.30 -7.88 9.40
N SER A 106 -18.93 -7.90 10.59
CA SER A 106 -20.37 -8.22 10.69
C SER A 106 -21.27 -7.07 10.21
N ARG A 107 -20.71 -5.86 10.07
CA ARG A 107 -21.43 -4.62 9.73
C ARG A 107 -20.85 -3.89 8.52
N VAL A 108 -19.98 -4.57 7.78
CA VAL A 108 -19.24 -3.99 6.67
C VAL A 108 -20.14 -3.72 5.46
N SER A 109 -19.94 -2.58 4.79
CA SER A 109 -20.69 -2.24 3.57
C SER A 109 -20.14 -3.00 2.35
N ASN A 110 -20.99 -3.20 1.33
CA ASN A 110 -20.54 -3.76 0.04
C ASN A 110 -19.44 -2.90 -0.61
N ALA A 111 -19.46 -1.59 -0.41
CA ALA A 111 -18.40 -0.70 -0.89
C ALA A 111 -17.06 -0.99 -0.23
N THR A 112 -17.07 -1.16 1.09
CA THR A 112 -15.88 -1.55 1.86
C THR A 112 -15.36 -2.92 1.44
N LEU A 113 -16.23 -3.91 1.25
CA LEU A 113 -15.85 -5.24 0.77
C LEU A 113 -15.22 -5.19 -0.63
N ARG A 114 -15.70 -4.33 -1.53
CA ARG A 114 -15.06 -4.14 -2.85
C ARG A 114 -13.65 -3.57 -2.75
N ILE A 115 -13.37 -2.73 -1.75
CA ILE A 115 -12.02 -2.21 -1.50
C ILE A 115 -11.14 -3.33 -0.92
N LEU A 116 -11.58 -3.93 0.18
CA LEU A 116 -10.82 -4.96 0.90
C LEU A 116 -10.60 -6.23 0.06
N GLY A 117 -11.53 -6.56 -0.82
CA GLY A 117 -11.52 -7.75 -1.67
C GLY A 117 -11.03 -7.49 -3.10
N ASN A 118 -10.38 -6.36 -3.38
CA ASN A 118 -9.81 -6.14 -4.72
C ASN A 118 -8.59 -7.05 -4.95
N ASP A 119 -8.84 -8.19 -5.59
CA ASP A 119 -7.87 -9.22 -5.98
C ASP A 119 -6.65 -8.67 -6.74
N GLU A 120 -6.82 -7.73 -7.67
CA GLU A 120 -5.71 -7.17 -8.44
C GLU A 120 -4.80 -6.28 -7.59
N VAL A 121 -5.36 -5.51 -6.66
CA VAL A 121 -4.60 -4.69 -5.72
C VAL A 121 -3.89 -5.57 -4.69
N ILE A 122 -4.56 -6.62 -4.21
CA ILE A 122 -3.96 -7.63 -3.32
C ILE A 122 -2.81 -8.36 -4.04
N ALA A 123 -2.97 -8.72 -5.32
CA ALA A 123 -1.92 -9.35 -6.10
C ALA A 123 -0.67 -8.47 -6.21
N VAL A 124 -0.84 -7.14 -6.31
CA VAL A 124 0.29 -6.21 -6.20
C VAL A 124 0.95 -6.30 -4.84
N ASN A 125 0.20 -6.32 -3.73
CA ASN A 125 0.77 -6.48 -2.39
C ASN A 125 1.55 -7.81 -2.24
N GLN A 126 0.96 -8.89 -2.73
CA GLN A 126 1.48 -10.27 -2.62
C GLN A 126 2.52 -10.63 -3.70
N ASP A 127 2.87 -9.70 -4.59
CA ASP A 127 3.85 -9.98 -5.65
C ASP A 127 5.20 -10.44 -5.07
N ARG A 128 5.67 -11.59 -5.59
CA ARG A 128 6.83 -12.36 -5.13
C ARG A 128 8.16 -11.61 -5.15
N LEU A 129 8.30 -10.55 -5.97
CA LEU A 129 9.52 -9.75 -5.97
C LEU A 129 9.71 -9.06 -4.61
N GLY A 130 8.59 -8.73 -3.95
CA GLY A 130 8.63 -8.25 -2.57
C GLY A 130 9.34 -6.91 -2.40
N VAL A 131 9.37 -6.09 -3.43
CA VAL A 131 9.96 -4.75 -3.38
C VAL A 131 8.86 -3.73 -3.05
N GLN A 132 9.07 -2.97 -1.98
CA GLN A 132 8.21 -1.85 -1.61
C GLN A 132 8.31 -0.72 -2.65
N ALA A 133 7.17 -0.31 -3.20
CA ALA A 133 7.07 0.88 -4.03
C ALA A 133 7.39 2.15 -3.22
N ARG A 134 7.94 3.16 -3.90
CA ARG A 134 8.37 4.41 -3.28
C ARG A 134 7.69 5.59 -3.92
N LYS A 135 7.60 6.70 -3.18
CA LYS A 135 7.26 7.99 -3.75
C LYS A 135 8.41 8.46 -4.65
N VAL A 136 8.14 8.66 -5.93
CA VAL A 136 9.12 8.96 -6.97
C VAL A 136 8.96 10.36 -7.58
N GLN A 137 7.76 10.94 -7.50
CA GLN A 137 7.51 12.34 -7.88
C GLN A 137 6.55 13.01 -6.92
N VAL A 138 6.76 14.30 -6.67
CA VAL A 138 5.94 15.13 -5.79
C VAL A 138 5.85 16.52 -6.42
N SER A 139 4.66 17.11 -6.47
CA SER A 139 4.49 18.53 -6.83
C SER A 139 5.06 19.46 -5.75
N GLU A 140 5.31 20.72 -6.10
CA GLU A 140 5.88 21.71 -5.18
C GLU A 140 5.02 21.91 -3.91
N ASP A 141 3.70 21.86 -4.04
CA ASP A 141 2.74 21.96 -2.94
C ASP A 141 2.55 20.65 -2.16
N SER A 142 3.25 19.58 -2.54
CA SER A 142 3.14 18.23 -1.96
C SER A 142 1.74 17.60 -2.02
N LEU A 143 0.86 18.10 -2.90
CA LEU A 143 -0.51 17.58 -3.04
C LEU A 143 -0.63 16.51 -4.12
N ILE A 144 0.24 16.51 -5.12
CA ILE A 144 0.22 15.57 -6.24
C ILE A 144 1.43 14.66 -6.13
N GLU A 145 1.19 13.35 -6.13
CA GLU A 145 2.24 12.37 -5.89
C GLU A 145 2.17 11.23 -6.89
N VAL A 146 3.34 10.75 -7.29
CA VAL A 146 3.49 9.49 -8.03
C VAL A 146 4.29 8.54 -7.16
N TRP A 147 3.73 7.36 -6.95
CA TRP A 147 4.41 6.24 -6.30
C TRP A 147 4.63 5.14 -7.33
N SER A 148 5.80 4.52 -7.30
CA SER A 148 6.14 3.47 -8.26
C SER A 148 7.09 2.45 -7.66
N GLY A 149 6.99 1.21 -8.14
CA GLY A 149 7.88 0.14 -7.76
C GLY A 149 7.86 -1.02 -8.74
N PRO A 150 9.00 -1.73 -8.90
CA PRO A 150 9.04 -2.92 -9.73
C PRO A 150 8.25 -4.05 -9.07
N LEU A 151 7.69 -4.90 -9.91
CA LEU A 151 7.06 -6.17 -9.56
C LEU A 151 7.78 -7.29 -10.31
N SER A 152 7.45 -8.53 -9.97
CA SER A 152 8.00 -9.69 -10.67
C SER A 152 7.70 -9.65 -12.18
N GLU A 153 8.54 -10.31 -12.98
CA GLU A 153 8.37 -10.44 -14.44
C GLU A 153 8.49 -9.11 -15.21
N GLY A 154 9.28 -8.16 -14.70
CA GLY A 154 9.50 -6.88 -15.38
C GLY A 154 8.28 -5.96 -15.39
N ARG A 155 7.24 -6.31 -14.63
CA ARG A 155 6.05 -5.48 -14.42
C ARG A 155 6.35 -4.37 -13.41
N TRP A 156 5.52 -3.34 -13.40
CA TRP A 156 5.63 -2.23 -12.46
C TRP A 156 4.25 -1.82 -11.96
N VAL A 157 4.19 -1.37 -10.71
CA VAL A 157 3.01 -0.68 -10.20
C VAL A 157 3.26 0.83 -10.22
N VAL A 158 2.26 1.60 -10.64
CA VAL A 158 2.25 3.06 -10.61
C VAL A 158 0.97 3.55 -9.95
N ALA A 159 1.10 4.29 -8.84
CA ALA A 159 -0.02 4.95 -8.18
C ALA A 159 0.05 6.46 -8.42
N LEU A 160 -1.01 7.00 -9.02
CA LEU A 160 -1.21 8.43 -9.22
C LEU A 160 -2.14 8.95 -8.12
N VAL A 161 -1.59 9.67 -7.15
CA VAL A 161 -2.30 10.09 -5.94
C VAL A 161 -2.54 11.59 -5.99
N ASN A 162 -3.80 11.98 -5.74
CA ASN A 162 -4.18 13.38 -5.59
C ASN A 162 -4.67 13.62 -4.16
N ARG A 163 -3.86 14.33 -3.37
CA ARG A 163 -4.16 14.76 -2.00
C ARG A 163 -4.89 16.11 -1.95
N SER A 164 -5.03 16.80 -3.08
CA SER A 164 -5.68 18.11 -3.13
C SER A 164 -7.21 17.99 -3.03
N PRO A 165 -7.90 19.03 -2.53
CA PRO A 165 -9.36 19.03 -2.38
C PRO A 165 -10.09 19.13 -3.73
N ILE A 166 -9.39 19.29 -4.85
CA ILE A 166 -9.96 19.43 -6.19
C ILE A 166 -9.42 18.34 -7.14
N SER A 167 -10.06 18.13 -8.28
CA SER A 167 -9.53 17.19 -9.27
C SER A 167 -8.28 17.78 -9.95
N ALA A 168 -7.24 16.96 -10.12
CA ALA A 168 -5.97 17.36 -10.71
C ALA A 168 -5.48 16.35 -11.75
N LYS A 169 -4.67 16.82 -12.70
CA LYS A 169 -3.96 15.95 -13.65
C LYS A 169 -2.65 15.50 -13.01
N VAL A 170 -2.45 14.19 -12.93
CA VAL A 170 -1.26 13.56 -12.34
C VAL A 170 -0.53 12.81 -13.44
N THR A 171 0.77 13.05 -13.58
CA THR A 171 1.59 12.48 -14.65
C THR A 171 2.78 11.72 -14.09
N ALA A 172 2.84 10.42 -14.32
CA ALA A 172 4.01 9.60 -14.10
C ALA A 172 4.88 9.59 -15.36
N ARG A 173 6.10 10.14 -15.28
CA ARG A 173 7.06 10.12 -16.41
C ARG A 173 7.99 8.93 -16.28
N TRP A 174 8.20 8.17 -17.36
CA TRP A 174 9.06 6.97 -17.37
C TRP A 174 10.45 7.25 -16.83
N LYS A 175 11.08 8.34 -17.29
CA LYS A 175 12.39 8.78 -16.80
C LYS A 175 12.43 8.95 -15.27
N ALA A 176 11.37 9.49 -14.68
CA ALA A 176 11.31 9.79 -13.26
C ALA A 176 11.04 8.54 -12.41
N ILE A 177 10.35 7.55 -12.97
CA ILE A 177 10.07 6.27 -12.27
C ILE A 177 11.13 5.20 -12.57
N GLY A 178 12.20 5.52 -13.29
CA GLY A 178 13.32 4.62 -13.58
C GLY A 178 13.12 3.68 -14.77
N LEU A 179 12.15 3.97 -15.64
CA LEU A 179 11.90 3.23 -16.88
C LEU A 179 12.56 3.90 -18.09
N ASN A 180 12.81 3.11 -19.13
CA ASN A 180 13.27 3.62 -20.42
C ASN A 180 12.19 4.56 -21.02
N PRO A 181 12.51 5.84 -21.30
CA PRO A 181 11.54 6.82 -21.79
C PRO A 181 10.85 6.44 -23.10
N VAL A 182 11.48 5.64 -23.95
CA VAL A 182 10.91 5.23 -25.24
C VAL A 182 10.22 3.87 -25.20
N GLN A 183 10.29 3.15 -24.08
CA GLN A 183 9.69 1.81 -23.98
C GLN A 183 8.15 1.91 -24.05
N PRO A 184 7.52 1.28 -25.05
CA PRO A 184 6.07 1.10 -25.06
C PRO A 184 5.64 0.15 -23.94
N MET A 185 4.61 0.53 -23.19
CA MET A 185 4.07 -0.23 -22.07
C MET A 185 2.55 -0.37 -22.19
N TYR A 186 2.01 -1.54 -21.88
CA TYR A 186 0.59 -1.69 -21.57
C TYR A 186 0.30 -1.14 -20.17
N ALA A 187 -0.93 -0.68 -19.93
CA ALA A 187 -1.37 -0.19 -18.64
C ALA A 187 -2.78 -0.66 -18.31
N ARG A 188 -2.96 -1.20 -17.09
CA ARG A 188 -4.24 -1.66 -16.56
C ARG A 188 -4.58 -0.92 -15.28
N ASP A 189 -5.74 -0.26 -15.25
CA ASP A 189 -6.31 0.37 -14.06
C ASP A 189 -6.92 -0.71 -13.16
N LEU A 190 -6.31 -0.91 -11.98
CA LEU A 190 -6.65 -1.99 -11.05
C LEU A 190 -7.95 -1.73 -10.28
N TRP A 191 -8.40 -0.48 -10.21
CA TRP A 191 -9.68 -0.13 -9.60
C TRP A 191 -10.83 -0.23 -10.59
N LYS A 192 -10.58 0.12 -11.86
CA LYS A 192 -11.56 -0.07 -12.94
C LYS A 192 -11.57 -1.48 -13.53
N LYS A 193 -10.55 -2.30 -13.22
CA LYS A 193 -10.30 -3.63 -13.81
C LYS A 193 -10.29 -3.58 -15.34
N ALA A 194 -9.70 -2.54 -15.90
CA ALA A 194 -9.71 -2.28 -17.35
C ALA A 194 -8.30 -1.95 -17.86
N THR A 195 -7.92 -2.56 -18.98
CA THR A 195 -6.68 -2.24 -19.70
C THR A 195 -6.94 -1.08 -20.64
N MET A 196 -5.98 -0.15 -20.75
CA MET A 196 -6.05 0.94 -21.72
C MET A 196 -5.94 0.40 -23.15
N ASP A 197 -6.78 0.90 -24.05
CA ASP A 197 -6.82 0.43 -25.45
C ASP A 197 -5.51 0.70 -26.21
N LYS A 198 -4.80 1.76 -25.81
CA LYS A 198 -3.54 2.18 -26.42
C LYS A 198 -2.38 1.91 -25.49
N VAL A 199 -1.31 1.41 -26.08
CA VAL A 199 0.01 1.34 -25.48
C VAL A 199 0.50 2.76 -25.18
N ILE A 200 1.12 2.95 -24.02
CA ILE A 200 1.64 4.23 -23.56
C ILE A 200 3.16 4.25 -23.64
N SER A 201 3.73 5.41 -23.96
CA SER A 201 5.18 5.61 -24.08
C SER A 201 5.54 6.97 -23.48
N GLY A 202 6.68 7.04 -22.78
CA GLY A 202 7.19 8.27 -22.16
C GLY A 202 6.51 8.68 -20.85
N GLU A 203 5.17 8.68 -20.82
CA GLU A 203 4.42 9.03 -19.62
C GLU A 203 3.02 8.42 -19.55
N LEU A 204 2.50 8.33 -18.32
CA LEU A 204 1.10 8.03 -18.01
C LEU A 204 0.49 9.24 -17.32
N SER A 205 -0.49 9.88 -17.96
CA SER A 205 -1.13 11.10 -17.44
C SER A 205 -2.64 10.94 -17.33
N ILE A 206 -3.16 11.05 -16.11
CA ILE A 206 -4.57 10.80 -15.80
C ILE A 206 -5.13 11.91 -14.91
N ARG A 207 -6.39 12.28 -15.13
CA ARG A 207 -7.12 13.14 -14.21
C ARG A 207 -7.61 12.33 -13.02
N VAL A 208 -7.15 12.68 -11.83
CA VAL A 208 -7.49 12.03 -10.57
C VAL A 208 -8.43 12.93 -9.77
N PRO A 209 -9.57 12.44 -9.26
CA PRO A 209 -10.46 13.19 -8.38
C PRO A 209 -9.79 13.65 -7.08
N SER A 210 -10.47 14.54 -6.36
CA SER A 210 -10.07 15.00 -5.03
C SER A 210 -9.92 13.83 -4.05
N HIS A 211 -8.80 13.79 -3.32
CA HIS A 211 -8.47 12.76 -2.33
C HIS A 211 -8.70 11.33 -2.84
N ASP A 212 -8.21 11.03 -4.05
CA ASP A 212 -8.38 9.73 -4.71
C ASP A 212 -7.07 9.26 -5.35
N VAL A 213 -7.08 8.03 -5.83
CA VAL A 213 -5.95 7.38 -6.50
C VAL A 213 -6.39 6.76 -7.83
N ARG A 214 -5.47 6.71 -8.79
CA ARG A 214 -5.52 5.77 -9.91
C ARG A 214 -4.32 4.85 -9.82
N LEU A 215 -4.57 3.55 -9.70
CA LEU A 215 -3.55 2.55 -9.51
C LEU A 215 -3.43 1.71 -10.76
N PHE A 216 -2.24 1.67 -11.34
CA PHE A 216 -1.97 0.97 -12.58
C PHE A 216 -0.94 -0.13 -12.37
N LEU A 217 -1.20 -1.28 -12.98
CA LEU A 217 -0.18 -2.25 -13.33
C LEU A 217 0.26 -1.95 -14.77
N ILE A 218 1.56 -1.81 -14.99
CA ILE A 218 2.15 -1.61 -16.31
C ILE A 218 3.17 -2.69 -16.62
N TRP A 219 3.30 -3.05 -17.90
CA TRP A 219 4.26 -4.04 -18.38
C TRP A 219 4.70 -3.73 -19.81
N PRO A 220 5.91 -4.13 -20.23
CA PRO A 220 6.38 -3.88 -21.59
C PRO A 220 5.41 -4.41 -22.64
N ALA A 221 5.15 -3.63 -23.67
CA ALA A 221 4.54 -4.17 -24.87
C ALA A 221 5.57 -5.04 -25.58
N THR A 222 5.24 -6.31 -25.82
CA THR A 222 6.06 -7.16 -26.69
C THR A 222 6.08 -6.54 -28.08
N GLU A 223 7.27 -6.36 -28.66
CA GLU A 223 7.38 -6.08 -30.09
C GLU A 223 6.64 -7.20 -30.82
N THR A 224 5.56 -6.87 -31.52
CA THR A 224 5.08 -7.74 -32.58
C THR A 224 6.20 -7.78 -33.61
N SER A 225 6.99 -8.86 -33.60
CA SER A 225 7.83 -9.21 -34.73
C SER A 225 6.89 -9.42 -35.91
N SER A 226 6.69 -8.37 -36.70
CA SER A 226 6.12 -8.46 -38.03
C SER A 226 7.03 -9.43 -38.80
N SER A 227 6.56 -10.66 -38.94
CA SER A 227 7.14 -11.70 -39.80
C SER A 227 6.55 -11.55 -41.19
#